data_AF-S4W8X0-F1
#
_entry.id   AF-S4W8X0-F1
#
_cell.length_a   1.000
_cell.length_b   1.000
_cell.length_c   1.000
_cell.angle_alpha   90.00
_cell.angle_beta   90.00
_cell.angle_gamma   90.00
#
_symmetry.space_group_name_H-M   'P 1'
#
loop_
_entity.id
_entity.type
_entity.pdbx_description
1 polymer ?
#
loop_
_entity_poly.entity_id
_entity_poly.type
_entity_poly.pdbx_seq_one_letter_code
_entity_poly.pdbx_strand_id
1 'polypeptide(L)' 'MDSKRPLDPVTTKSLQDDFMLRYNQASNAIEGNQLTLIETRVLLENGITAKGKPFKDHLDVINHREPGYSKIPYNVR' A
#
# COMPACT_ATOMS: atom_id res chain seq x y z
N MET A 1 25.78 -13.26 8.50
CA MET A 1 24.85 -12.27 7.89
C MET A 1 24.41 -11.19 8.88
N ASP A 2 24.94 -11.18 10.11
CA ASP A 2 24.55 -10.23 11.16
C ASP A 2 25.28 -8.88 11.12
N SER A 3 26.30 -8.73 10.28
CA SER A 3 27.18 -7.56 10.23
C SER A 3 26.51 -6.26 9.76
N LYS A 4 25.27 -6.33 9.26
CA LYS A 4 24.49 -5.18 8.76
C LYS A 4 23.28 -4.86 9.62
N ARG A 5 23.21 -5.41 10.83
CA ARG A 5 22.16 -5.10 11.81
C ARG A 5 22.68 -4.06 12.82
N PRO A 6 21.85 -3.08 13.23
CA PRO A 6 20.56 -2.77 12.65
C PRO A 6 20.71 -2.17 11.23
N LEU A 7 19.73 -2.44 10.37
CA LEU A 7 19.64 -1.75 9.08
C LEU A 7 19.44 -0.25 9.32
N ASP A 8 19.85 0.58 8.37
CA ASP A 8 19.59 2.00 8.43
C ASP A 8 18.06 2.24 8.62
N PRO A 9 17.65 3.19 9.50
CA PRO A 9 16.25 3.43 9.79
C PRO A 9 15.41 3.76 8.55
N VAL A 10 15.99 4.44 7.55
CA VAL A 10 15.29 4.81 6.31
C VAL A 10 14.98 3.56 5.49
N THR A 11 15.96 2.70 5.28
CA THR A 11 15.83 1.41 4.59
C THR A 11 14.84 0.52 5.32
N THR A 12 14.94 0.44 6.65
CA THR A 12 14.03 -0.37 7.47
C THR A 12 12.59 0.09 7.30
N LYS A 13 12.35 1.40 7.34
CA LYS A 13 11.03 1.99 7.11
C LYS A 13 10.53 1.71 5.70
N SER A 14 11.35 1.95 4.67
CA SER A 14 10.96 1.69 3.28
C SER A 14 10.61 0.22 3.03
N LEU A 15 11.35 -0.71 3.61
CA LEU A 15 11.04 -2.14 3.51
C LEU A 15 9.74 -2.49 4.21
N GLN A 16 9.49 -1.90 5.39
CA GLN A 16 8.26 -2.11 6.14
C GLN A 16 7.05 -1.54 5.39
N ASP A 17 7.17 -0.35 4.81
CA ASP A 17 6.12 0.29 4.01
C ASP A 17 5.80 -0.52 2.74
N ASP A 18 6.81 -1.01 2.00
CA ASP A 18 6.61 -1.86 0.81
C ASP A 18 6.00 -3.22 1.18
N PHE A 19 6.45 -3.84 2.28
CA PHE A 19 5.89 -5.09 2.77
C PHE A 19 4.40 -4.94 3.12
N MET A 20 4.05 -3.90 3.88
CA MET A 20 2.66 -3.66 4.28
C MET A 20 1.77 -3.40 3.07
N LEU A 21 2.24 -2.62 2.09
CA LEU A 21 1.49 -2.37 0.86
C LEU A 21 1.20 -3.65 0.09
N ARG A 22 2.20 -4.52 -0.09
CA ARG A 22 2.04 -5.81 -0.77
C ARG A 22 1.12 -6.74 -0.02
N TYR A 23 1.28 -6.83 1.30
CA TYR A 23 0.45 -7.68 2.15
C TYR A 23 -1.02 -7.29 2.03
N ASN A 24 -1.33 -6.01 2.20
CA ASN A 24 -2.70 -5.55 2.15
C ASN A 24 -3.31 -5.65 0.74
N GLN A 25 -2.54 -5.35 -0.31
CA GLN A 25 -3.02 -5.54 -1.68
C GLN A 25 -3.32 -7.02 -1.97
N ALA A 26 -2.47 -7.94 -1.50
CA ALA A 26 -2.71 -9.36 -1.65
C ALA A 26 -3.98 -9.82 -0.91
N SER A 27 -4.22 -9.30 0.29
CA SER A 27 -5.45 -9.57 1.05
C SER A 27 -6.69 -9.10 0.28
N ASN A 28 -6.69 -7.84 -0.17
CA ASN A 28 -7.81 -7.28 -0.92
C ASN A 28 -8.04 -8.02 -2.25
N ALA A 29 -6.98 -8.48 -2.91
CA ALA A 29 -7.10 -9.27 -4.14
C ALA A 29 -7.75 -10.64 -3.89
N ILE A 30 -7.51 -11.27 -2.73
CA ILE A 30 -8.21 -12.51 -2.33
C ILE A 30 -9.71 -12.26 -2.15
N GLU A 31 -10.08 -11.08 -1.67
CA GLU A 31 -11.48 -10.64 -1.52
C GLU A 31 -12.11 -10.17 -2.86
N GLY A 32 -11.36 -10.19 -3.96
CA GLY A 32 -11.85 -9.89 -5.30
C GLY A 32 -11.57 -8.47 -5.79
N ASN A 33 -10.80 -7.66 -5.05
CA ASN A 33 -10.36 -6.35 -5.52
C ASN A 33 -9.42 -6.50 -6.73
N GLN A 34 -9.67 -5.71 -7.78
CA GLN A 34 -8.98 -5.84 -9.06
C GLN A 34 -7.80 -4.87 -9.23
N LEU A 35 -7.54 -4.00 -8.25
CA LEU A 35 -6.41 -3.08 -8.30
C LEU A 35 -5.09 -3.85 -8.17
N THR A 36 -4.18 -3.57 -9.11
CA THR A 36 -2.80 -4.03 -9.05
C THR A 36 -2.02 -3.27 -7.97
N LEU A 37 -0.87 -3.82 -7.57
CA LEU A 37 0.01 -3.16 -6.59
C LEU A 37 0.35 -1.72 -6.95
N ILE A 38 0.63 -1.43 -8.22
CA ILE A 38 0.98 -0.08 -8.69
C ILE A 38 -0.25 0.83 -8.69
N GLU A 39 -1.40 0.34 -9.14
CA GLU A 39 -2.65 1.11 -9.10
C GLU A 39 -3.03 1.46 -7.65
N THR A 40 -2.92 0.51 -6.73
CA THR A 40 -3.13 0.74 -5.29
C THR A 40 -2.13 1.75 -4.73
N ARG A 41 -0.84 1.63 -5.08
CA ARG A 41 0.20 2.59 -4.65
C ARG A 41 -0.13 4.00 -5.13
N VAL A 42 -0.36 4.17 -6.42
CA VAL A 42 -0.63 5.46 -7.07
C VAL A 42 -1.94 6.09 -6.55
N LEU A 43 -2.95 5.27 -6.26
CA LEU A 43 -4.18 5.71 -5.61
C LEU A 43 -3.91 6.28 -4.21
N LEU A 44 -3.13 5.58 -3.39
CA LEU A 44 -2.83 6.00 -2.02
C LEU A 44 -1.85 7.19 -1.96
N GLU A 45 -0.89 7.26 -2.89
CA GLU A 45 0.15 8.29 -2.92
C GLU A 45 -0.28 9.58 -3.60
N ASN A 46 -1.09 9.48 -4.66
CA ASN A 46 -1.39 10.61 -5.53
C ASN A 46 -2.89 10.84 -5.73
N GLY A 47 -3.76 9.98 -5.19
CA GLY A 47 -5.21 10.07 -5.41
C GLY A 47 -5.64 9.75 -6.84
N ILE A 48 -4.77 9.13 -7.64
CA ILE A 48 -5.03 8.85 -9.05
C ILE A 48 -5.73 7.49 -9.16
N THR A 49 -6.88 7.44 -9.83
CA THR A 49 -7.67 6.22 -10.03
C THR A 49 -7.22 5.42 -11.25
N ALA A 50 -7.46 4.12 -11.20
CA ALA A 50 -7.20 3.19 -12.28
C ALA A 50 -8.36 3.16 -13.28
N LYS A 51 -8.05 3.37 -14.56
CA LYS A 51 -9.05 3.32 -15.63
C LYS A 51 -9.58 1.89 -15.81
N GLY A 52 -10.90 1.75 -15.92
CA GLY A 52 -11.54 0.47 -16.22
C GLY A 52 -11.66 -0.48 -15.03
N LYS A 53 -11.37 -0.01 -13.81
CA LYS A 53 -11.54 -0.76 -12.58
C LYS A 53 -12.80 -0.33 -11.84
N PRO A 54 -13.48 -1.22 -11.10
CA PRO A 54 -14.66 -0.87 -10.33
C PRO A 54 -14.37 0.29 -9.35
N PHE A 55 -15.29 1.25 -9.25
CA PHE A 55 -15.15 2.34 -8.27
C PHE A 55 -15.17 1.80 -6.83
N LYS A 56 -15.93 0.73 -6.59
CA LYS A 56 -15.95 0.00 -5.31
C LYS A 56 -14.55 -0.44 -4.89
N ASP A 57 -13.71 -0.94 -5.81
CA ASP A 57 -12.35 -1.39 -5.47
C ASP A 57 -11.47 -0.26 -4.97
N HIS A 58 -11.61 0.94 -5.54
CA HIS A 58 -10.92 2.14 -5.08
C HIS A 58 -11.42 2.57 -3.70
N LEU A 59 -12.75 2.58 -3.50
CA LEU A 59 -13.35 2.90 -2.22
C LEU A 59 -12.96 1.88 -1.15
N ASP A 60 -12.89 0.60 -1.49
CA ASP A 60 -12.52 -0.46 -0.56
C ASP A 60 -11.06 -0.27 -0.13
N VAL A 61 -10.14 0.11 -1.03
CA VAL A 61 -8.76 0.47 -0.68
C VAL A 61 -8.69 1.72 0.21
N ILE A 62 -9.47 2.76 -0.09
CA ILE A 62 -9.50 4.01 0.69
C ILE A 62 -10.13 3.79 2.08
N ASN A 63 -11.18 2.97 2.15
CA ASN A 63 -11.95 2.73 3.37
C ASN A 63 -11.40 1.58 4.21
N HIS A 64 -10.58 0.67 3.66
CA HIS A 64 -9.84 -0.32 4.43
C HIS A 64 -8.82 0.39 5.33
N ARG A 65 -9.30 0.89 6.46
CA ARG A 65 -8.51 1.33 7.60
C ARG A 65 -7.94 0.11 8.32
N GLU A 66 -7.20 -0.73 7.61
CA GLU A 66 -6.16 -1.54 8.23
C GLU A 66 -5.16 -0.56 8.86
N PRO A 67 -4.75 -0.74 10.13
CA PRO A 67 -3.80 0.14 10.81
C PRO A 67 -2.51 0.36 10.02
N GLY A 68 -2.19 -0.56 9.10
CA GLY A 68 -1.05 -0.48 8.18
C GLY A 68 -1.12 0.66 7.18
N TYR A 69 -2.27 1.00 6.61
CA TYR A 69 -2.38 2.06 5.59
C TYR A 69 -2.36 3.48 6.20
N SER A 70 -2.97 3.65 7.37
CA SER A 70 -3.04 4.94 8.07
C SER A 70 -1.69 5.43 8.59
N LYS A 71 -0.68 4.56 8.67
CA LYS A 71 0.65 4.85 9.23
C LYS A 71 1.70 5.15 8.16
N ILE A 72 1.39 4.93 6.89
CA ILE A 72 2.34 5.16 5.81
C ILE A 72 2.31 6.66 5.48
N PRO A 73 3.44 7.38 5.55
CA PRO A 73 3.50 8.82 5.32
C PRO A 73 3.42 9.12 3.82
N TYR A 74 2.33 8.74 3.18
CA TYR A 74 2.06 9.16 1.82
C TYR A 74 1.42 10.54 1.89
N ASN A 75 2.25 11.57 1.64
CA ASN A 75 1.86 12.97 1.64
C ASN A 75 0.75 13.22 0.64
N VAL A 76 -0.49 13.36 1.12
CA VAL A 76 -1.53 14.08 0.40
C VAL A 76 -1.17 15.56 0.52
N ARG A 77 -0.51 16.12 -0.50
CA ARG A 77 -0.36 17.57 -0.66
C ARG A 77 -1.64 18.16 -1.25
#